data_AF-A0AAN6UKT5-F1
#
_entry.id   AF-A0AAN6UKT5-F1
#
_cell.length_a   1.000
_cell.length_b   1.000
_cell.length_c   1.000
_cell.angle_alpha   90.00
_cell.angle_beta   90.00
_cell.angle_gamma   90.00
#
_symmetry.space_group_name_H-M   'P 1'
#
loop_
_entity.id
_entity.type
_entity.pdbx_description
1 polymer ?
#
loop_
_entity_poly.entity_id
_entity_poly.type
_entity_poly.pdbx_seq_one_letter_code
_entity_poly.pdbx_strand_id
1 'polypeptide(L)'
;MAPAPWDEVPSQNTLFVLITGGNSGIGFGIGERLINEYLTTRSLSSHLVVIPTTRSVKKSQETIDALRKHTKEFAATSEALRARGGRSYDPKQTTRRVHILSVQLDLCSLPAIRRAADQLVSGTVGSPSNDGDFASLVDVRIPRLDSVIFNAGMGGWYGLDWSKVFHNIFTKGLISATTWPTFKGAVGGRVITPIPGAKGDDTPQMGEVFCANVFGHYVFAQRLVPLLSRPANSTLPPGRIIWETSVEPEWESFSLDDFEAVQTTAAYESTKRLTDILALTSTLPASRPYVDQYLAQSPPTGSAPPRIYLVHPGVVQTTLFPLNAFMYFWYTVVLYVVRWLGSPWHPITAYNGACAPAWLALQEQGWLDGARAGRVKWGTATDLWGACRVKKTEVEGWGWEGAVEEMRALKQDQKLKGRRPGAVDVTAERLVQFKELGAKCWRRMEELRVEWEGRVDAMEGKKK
;
A
#
# COMPACT_ATOMS: atom_id res chain seq x y z
N MET A 1 -12.96 17.07 -24.51
CA MET A 1 -12.85 16.63 -23.11
C MET A 1 -14.24 16.54 -22.56
N ALA A 2 -14.63 15.40 -21.99
CA ALA A 2 -15.96 15.28 -21.40
C ALA A 2 -15.95 15.87 -19.98
N PRO A 3 -17.01 16.58 -19.56
CA PRO A 3 -17.18 16.96 -18.17
C PRO A 3 -17.30 15.69 -17.32
N ALA A 4 -16.57 15.64 -16.21
CA ALA A 4 -16.63 14.52 -15.29
C ALA A 4 -17.73 14.75 -14.25
N PRO A 5 -18.40 13.70 -13.74
CA PRO A 5 -19.48 13.87 -12.77
C PRO A 5 -19.06 14.53 -11.44
N TRP A 6 -17.77 14.54 -11.12
CA TRP A 6 -17.24 15.19 -9.93
C TRP A 6 -16.92 16.68 -10.13
N ASP A 7 -16.96 17.20 -11.37
CA ASP A 7 -16.66 18.61 -11.65
C ASP A 7 -17.73 19.55 -11.06
N GLU A 8 -18.95 19.05 -10.88
CA GLU A 8 -20.08 19.77 -10.27
C GLU A 8 -20.11 19.65 -8.73
N VAL A 9 -19.20 18.87 -8.15
CA VAL A 9 -19.17 18.55 -6.71
C VAL A 9 -18.08 19.38 -6.03
N PRO A 10 -18.36 20.05 -4.89
CA PRO A 10 -17.34 20.78 -4.15
C PRO A 10 -16.14 19.88 -3.83
N SER A 11 -14.93 20.41 -3.98
CA SER A 11 -13.71 19.59 -3.83
C SER A 11 -13.60 18.88 -2.48
N GLN A 12 -14.09 19.47 -1.40
CA GLN A 12 -14.13 18.85 -0.07
C GLN A 12 -15.05 17.62 0.02
N ASN A 13 -15.95 17.45 -0.96
CA ASN A 13 -16.90 16.36 -1.07
C ASN A 13 -16.49 15.33 -2.14
N THR A 14 -15.27 15.39 -2.67
CA THR A 14 -14.74 14.38 -3.59
C THR A 14 -13.50 13.72 -2.99
N LEU A 15 -13.33 12.41 -3.19
CA LEU A 15 -12.13 11.68 -2.75
C LEU A 15 -11.57 10.84 -3.90
N PHE A 16 -10.30 11.02 -4.21
CA PHE A 16 -9.59 10.29 -5.28
C PHE A 16 -8.54 9.34 -4.69
N VAL A 17 -8.73 8.04 -4.87
CA VAL A 17 -7.84 7.01 -4.32
C VAL A 17 -7.30 6.08 -5.41
N LEU A 18 -5.98 6.06 -5.58
CA LEU A 18 -5.27 5.14 -6.47
C LEU A 18 -4.78 3.92 -5.69
N ILE A 19 -4.98 2.71 -6.21
CA ILE A 19 -4.57 1.46 -5.55
C ILE A 19 -3.70 0.65 -6.50
N THR A 20 -2.45 0.40 -6.15
CA THR A 20 -1.60 -0.47 -6.97
C THR A 20 -1.94 -1.95 -6.76
N GLY A 21 -1.99 -2.72 -7.86
CA GLY A 21 -2.30 -4.15 -7.78
C GLY A 21 -3.75 -4.42 -7.35
N GLY A 22 -4.68 -3.61 -7.84
CA GLY A 22 -6.09 -3.61 -7.40
C GLY A 22 -6.95 -4.75 -7.94
N ASN A 23 -6.41 -5.64 -8.78
CA ASN A 23 -7.19 -6.65 -9.49
C ASN A 23 -7.46 -7.94 -8.70
N SER A 24 -6.86 -8.11 -7.52
CA SER A 24 -6.98 -9.35 -6.73
C SER A 24 -6.48 -9.14 -5.32
N GLY A 25 -6.78 -10.09 -4.42
CA GLY A 25 -6.24 -10.11 -3.07
C GLY A 25 -6.53 -8.81 -2.32
N ILE A 26 -5.58 -8.37 -1.48
CA ILE A 26 -5.76 -7.20 -0.61
C ILE A 26 -6.06 -5.93 -1.41
N GLY A 27 -5.40 -5.71 -2.56
CA GLY A 27 -5.64 -4.56 -3.42
C GLY A 27 -7.09 -4.43 -3.88
N PHE A 28 -7.73 -5.56 -4.23
CA PHE A 28 -9.16 -5.57 -4.57
C PHE A 28 -10.02 -5.31 -3.32
N GLY A 29 -9.68 -5.95 -2.20
CA GLY A 29 -10.35 -5.74 -0.90
C GLY A 29 -10.27 -4.30 -0.40
N ILE A 30 -9.19 -3.57 -0.72
CA ILE A 30 -9.06 -2.13 -0.45
C ILE A 30 -10.11 -1.36 -1.23
N GLY A 31 -10.32 -1.67 -2.51
CA GLY A 31 -11.37 -1.07 -3.32
C GLY A 31 -12.76 -1.30 -2.71
N GLU A 32 -13.10 -2.56 -2.41
CA GLU A 32 -14.37 -2.94 -1.78
C GLU A 32 -14.60 -2.21 -0.46
N ARG A 33 -13.58 -2.17 0.40
CA ARG A 33 -13.69 -1.60 1.74
C ARG A 33 -13.75 -0.08 1.73
N LEU A 34 -12.98 0.58 0.85
CA LEU A 34 -13.09 2.02 0.63
C LEU A 34 -14.51 2.39 0.21
N ILE A 35 -15.11 1.65 -0.73
CA ILE A 35 -16.49 1.89 -1.18
C ILE A 35 -17.45 1.77 0.01
N ASN A 36 -17.36 0.68 0.77
CA ASN A 36 -18.27 0.42 1.88
C ASN A 36 -18.17 1.47 2.98
N GLU A 37 -16.95 1.74 3.47
CA GLU A 37 -16.71 2.69 4.55
C GLU A 37 -16.98 4.13 4.11
N TYR A 38 -16.61 4.52 2.88
CA TYR A 38 -16.90 5.87 2.36
C TYR A 38 -18.41 6.11 2.28
N LEU A 39 -19.15 5.20 1.65
CA LEU A 39 -20.59 5.36 1.47
C LEU A 39 -21.34 5.37 2.81
N THR A 40 -20.83 4.68 3.83
CA THR A 40 -21.47 4.63 5.16
C THR A 40 -21.08 5.76 6.09
N THR A 41 -19.96 6.45 5.86
CA THR A 41 -19.46 7.51 6.77
C THR A 41 -19.54 8.91 6.18
N ARG A 42 -19.45 9.07 4.85
CA ARG A 42 -19.39 10.38 4.19
C ARG A 42 -20.77 10.92 3.79
N SER A 43 -20.84 12.22 3.54
CA SER A 43 -22.08 12.93 3.17
C SER A 43 -22.82 12.23 2.04
N LEU A 44 -24.15 12.32 1.98
CA LEU A 44 -24.93 11.70 0.91
C LEU A 44 -24.73 12.37 -0.48
N SER A 45 -24.06 13.51 -0.53
CA SER A 45 -23.72 14.24 -1.75
C SER A 45 -22.24 14.11 -2.16
N SER A 46 -21.44 13.33 -1.43
CA SER A 46 -20.00 13.22 -1.69
C SER A 46 -19.68 12.09 -2.66
N HIS A 47 -18.65 12.26 -3.49
CA HIS A 47 -18.25 11.32 -4.52
C HIS A 47 -16.91 10.65 -4.22
N LEU A 48 -16.84 9.34 -4.49
CA LEU A 48 -15.63 8.54 -4.39
C LEU A 48 -15.15 8.16 -5.80
N VAL A 49 -13.88 8.38 -6.07
CA VAL A 49 -13.19 7.91 -7.27
C VAL A 49 -12.13 6.89 -6.86
N VAL A 50 -12.30 5.65 -7.28
CA VAL A 50 -11.36 4.55 -7.02
C VAL A 50 -10.66 4.19 -8.33
N ILE A 51 -9.33 4.18 -8.29
CA ILE A 51 -8.48 3.94 -9.46
C ILE A 51 -7.57 2.73 -9.17
N PRO A 52 -8.07 1.48 -9.27
CA PRO A 52 -7.20 0.31 -9.25
C PRO A 52 -6.27 0.29 -10.47
N THR A 53 -4.98 0.00 -10.25
CA THR A 53 -4.05 -0.28 -11.34
C THR A 53 -3.91 -1.79 -11.57
N THR A 54 -3.72 -2.18 -12.83
CA THR A 54 -3.51 -3.58 -13.21
C THR A 54 -2.46 -3.70 -14.32
N ARG A 55 -1.98 -4.91 -14.61
CA ARG A 55 -0.97 -5.12 -15.67
C ARG A 55 -1.53 -5.18 -17.09
N SER A 56 -2.84 -5.25 -17.28
CA SER A 56 -3.43 -5.38 -18.61
C SER A 56 -4.83 -4.78 -18.71
N VAL A 57 -5.22 -4.37 -19.92
CA VAL A 57 -6.56 -3.81 -20.18
C VAL A 57 -7.67 -4.78 -19.76
N LYS A 58 -7.51 -6.07 -20.06
CA LYS A 58 -8.47 -7.11 -19.66
C LYS A 58 -8.67 -7.15 -18.13
N LYS A 59 -7.58 -7.17 -17.37
CA LYS A 59 -7.65 -7.18 -15.89
C LYS A 59 -8.25 -5.89 -15.35
N SER A 60 -7.93 -4.75 -15.97
CA SER A 60 -8.54 -3.47 -15.63
C SER A 60 -10.06 -3.53 -15.79
N GLN A 61 -10.56 -4.01 -16.92
CA GLN A 61 -12.00 -4.15 -17.16
C GLN A 61 -12.67 -5.09 -16.17
N GLU A 62 -12.12 -6.29 -15.97
CA GLU A 62 -12.63 -7.26 -14.99
C GLU A 62 -12.69 -6.70 -13.57
N THR A 63 -11.68 -5.92 -13.17
CA THR A 63 -11.61 -5.26 -11.86
C THR A 63 -12.68 -4.19 -11.72
N ILE A 64 -12.85 -3.35 -12.75
CA ILE A 64 -13.88 -2.30 -12.77
C ILE A 64 -15.27 -2.94 -12.63
N ASP A 65 -15.55 -3.98 -13.41
CA ASP A 65 -16.85 -4.65 -13.41
C ASP A 65 -17.13 -5.34 -12.06
N ALA A 66 -16.13 -5.96 -11.46
CA ALA A 66 -16.26 -6.59 -10.15
C ALA A 66 -16.51 -5.56 -9.03
N LEU A 67 -15.80 -4.42 -9.03
CA LEU A 67 -16.04 -3.35 -8.04
C LEU A 67 -17.40 -2.65 -8.27
N ARG A 68 -17.85 -2.49 -9.51
CA ARG A 68 -19.21 -2.00 -9.84
C ARG A 68 -20.26 -2.96 -9.31
N LYS A 69 -20.09 -4.26 -9.56
CA LYS A 69 -20.98 -5.29 -9.02
C LYS A 69 -21.04 -5.24 -7.49
N HIS A 70 -19.89 -5.20 -6.81
CA HIS A 70 -19.81 -5.05 -5.36
C HIS A 70 -20.54 -3.80 -4.86
N THR A 71 -20.34 -2.66 -5.54
CA THR A 71 -21.00 -1.39 -5.19
C THR A 71 -22.52 -1.50 -5.28
N LYS A 72 -23.05 -2.14 -6.33
CA LYS A 72 -24.50 -2.39 -6.50
C LYS A 72 -25.03 -3.29 -5.40
N GLU A 73 -24.35 -4.39 -5.13
CA GLU A 73 -24.73 -5.34 -4.08
C GLU A 73 -24.74 -4.66 -2.71
N PHE A 74 -23.70 -3.89 -2.36
CA PHE A 74 -23.63 -3.16 -1.11
C PHE A 74 -24.71 -2.08 -1.00
N ALA A 75 -24.92 -1.27 -2.05
CA ALA A 75 -25.98 -0.26 -2.08
C ALA A 75 -27.37 -0.89 -1.92
N ALA A 76 -27.61 -2.05 -2.52
CA ALA A 76 -28.90 -2.74 -2.43
C ALA A 76 -29.13 -3.40 -1.07
N THR A 77 -28.08 -3.92 -0.42
CA THR A 77 -28.19 -4.79 0.77
C THR A 77 -27.91 -4.11 2.11
N SER A 78 -27.14 -3.01 2.12
CA SER A 78 -26.66 -2.38 3.35
C SER A 78 -27.77 -1.71 4.17
N GLU A 79 -27.99 -2.23 5.38
CA GLU A 79 -28.91 -1.63 6.35
C GLU A 79 -28.45 -0.26 6.82
N ALA A 80 -27.15 -0.05 6.96
CA ALA A 80 -26.58 1.24 7.34
C ALA A 80 -26.91 2.33 6.31
N LEU A 81 -26.82 2.02 5.01
CA LEU A 81 -27.18 2.97 3.96
C LEU A 81 -28.68 3.27 3.94
N ARG A 82 -29.54 2.25 4.09
CA ARG A 82 -30.99 2.45 4.19
C ARG A 82 -31.36 3.31 5.41
N ALA A 83 -30.76 3.05 6.56
CA ALA A 83 -30.98 3.81 7.77
C ALA A 83 -30.57 5.29 7.60
N ARG A 84 -29.46 5.56 6.91
CA ARG A 84 -28.98 6.92 6.61
C ARG A 84 -29.84 7.66 5.59
N GLY A 85 -30.30 6.96 4.55
CA GLY A 85 -31.13 7.54 3.48
C GLY A 85 -32.61 7.67 3.82
N GLY A 86 -33.08 6.98 4.86
CA GLY A 86 -34.47 6.99 5.30
C GLY A 86 -35.42 6.35 4.27
N ARG A 87 -36.69 6.75 4.32
CA ARG A 87 -37.77 6.19 3.48
C ARG A 87 -37.57 6.44 1.98
N SER A 88 -36.78 7.44 1.62
CA SER A 88 -36.46 7.83 0.24
C SER A 88 -35.15 7.24 -0.27
N TYR A 89 -34.56 6.27 0.44
CA TYR A 89 -33.29 5.67 0.02
C TYR A 89 -33.41 4.99 -1.34
N ASP A 90 -32.61 5.46 -2.29
CA ASP A 90 -32.47 4.85 -3.62
C ASP A 90 -31.03 4.33 -3.80
N PRO A 91 -30.83 2.99 -3.90
CA PRO A 91 -29.54 2.39 -4.19
C PRO A 91 -28.85 3.00 -5.42
N LYS A 92 -29.62 3.42 -6.44
CA LYS A 92 -29.08 3.96 -7.69
C LYS A 92 -28.45 5.34 -7.50
N GLN A 93 -29.00 6.17 -6.61
CA GLN A 93 -28.37 7.44 -6.25
C GLN A 93 -27.04 7.20 -5.53
N THR A 94 -26.93 6.13 -4.74
CA THR A 94 -25.70 5.73 -4.07
C THR A 94 -24.63 5.27 -5.07
N THR A 95 -24.97 4.41 -6.03
CA THR A 95 -24.01 3.90 -7.03
C THR A 95 -23.46 5.00 -7.94
N ARG A 96 -24.29 6.00 -8.29
CA ARG A 96 -23.89 7.16 -9.12
C ARG A 96 -22.82 8.05 -8.47
N ARG A 97 -22.57 7.89 -7.18
CA ARG A 97 -21.54 8.62 -6.44
C ARG A 97 -20.19 7.89 -6.40
N VAL A 98 -20.13 6.66 -6.89
CA VAL A 98 -18.90 5.86 -6.94
C VAL A 98 -18.45 5.73 -8.39
N HIS A 99 -17.24 6.21 -8.64
CA HIS A 99 -16.62 6.24 -9.95
C HIS A 99 -15.40 5.33 -9.93
N ILE A 100 -15.37 4.33 -10.81
CA ILE A 100 -14.28 3.35 -10.84
C ILE A 100 -13.58 3.46 -12.19
N LEU A 101 -12.29 3.77 -12.16
CA LEU A 101 -11.41 3.94 -13.32
C LEU A 101 -10.24 2.96 -13.22
N SER A 102 -9.40 2.86 -14.24
CA SER A 102 -8.18 2.06 -14.13
C SER A 102 -7.08 2.58 -15.05
N VAL A 103 -5.84 2.35 -14.63
CA VAL A 103 -4.62 2.64 -15.41
C VAL A 103 -3.75 1.40 -15.43
N GLN A 104 -3.11 1.12 -16.58
CA GLN A 104 -2.18 0.00 -16.68
C GLN A 104 -0.84 0.38 -16.05
N LEU A 105 -0.37 -0.45 -15.12
CA LEU A 105 0.87 -0.24 -14.40
C LEU A 105 1.61 -1.58 -14.27
N ASP A 106 2.85 -1.60 -14.77
CA ASP A 106 3.82 -2.64 -14.50
C ASP A 106 5.00 -2.02 -13.75
N LEU A 107 5.10 -2.34 -12.47
CA LEU A 107 6.12 -1.79 -11.57
C LEU A 107 7.53 -2.28 -11.92
N CYS A 108 7.63 -3.37 -12.67
CA CYS A 108 8.90 -3.91 -13.16
C CYS A 108 9.30 -3.32 -14.52
N SER A 109 8.61 -2.29 -15.01
CA SER A 109 8.93 -1.59 -16.25
C SER A 109 8.91 -0.07 -16.06
N LEU A 110 10.09 0.55 -15.95
CA LEU A 110 10.20 2.01 -15.74
C LEU A 110 9.51 2.83 -16.85
N PRO A 111 9.60 2.45 -18.14
CA PRO A 111 8.85 3.14 -19.19
C PRO A 111 7.33 2.98 -19.03
N ALA A 112 6.85 1.83 -18.53
CA ALA A 112 5.41 1.65 -18.26
C ALA A 112 4.96 2.51 -17.08
N ILE A 113 5.78 2.63 -16.02
CA ILE A 113 5.54 3.54 -14.90
C ILE A 113 5.41 4.99 -15.38
N ARG A 114 6.33 5.45 -16.26
CA ARG A 114 6.27 6.79 -16.86
C ARG A 114 4.96 7.02 -17.59
N ARG A 115 4.60 6.14 -18.54
CA ARG A 115 3.35 6.25 -19.28
C ARG A 115 2.12 6.28 -18.39
N ALA A 116 2.08 5.44 -17.34
CA ALA A 116 0.99 5.40 -16.39
C ALA A 116 0.86 6.71 -15.61
N ALA A 117 1.98 7.27 -15.15
CA ALA A 117 2.00 8.55 -14.46
C ALA A 117 1.63 9.71 -15.39
N ASP A 118 2.18 9.76 -16.60
CA ASP A 118 1.89 10.79 -17.60
C ASP A 118 0.40 10.79 -17.96
N GLN A 119 -0.20 9.60 -18.12
CA GLN A 119 -1.64 9.45 -18.35
C GLN A 119 -2.47 10.04 -17.20
N LEU A 120 -2.07 9.80 -15.94
CA LEU A 120 -2.78 10.34 -14.78
C LEU A 120 -2.60 11.86 -14.62
N VAL A 121 -1.37 12.36 -14.78
CA VAL A 121 -1.00 13.76 -14.51
C VAL A 121 -1.44 14.69 -15.64
N SER A 122 -1.24 14.26 -16.89
CA SER A 122 -1.40 15.13 -18.07
C SER A 122 -2.43 14.62 -19.09
N GLY A 123 -2.75 13.32 -19.03
CA GLY A 123 -3.66 12.66 -19.96
C GLY A 123 -5.10 12.55 -19.46
N THR A 124 -5.79 11.57 -20.01
CA THR A 124 -7.17 11.21 -19.64
C THR A 124 -7.26 9.73 -19.29
N VAL A 125 -8.27 9.40 -18.49
CA VAL A 125 -8.66 8.05 -18.14
C VAL A 125 -10.12 7.83 -18.49
N GLY A 126 -10.53 6.57 -18.60
CA GLY A 126 -11.91 6.23 -18.96
C GLY A 126 -12.30 4.86 -18.44
N SER A 127 -13.60 4.69 -18.25
CA SER A 127 -14.26 3.42 -17.92
C SER A 127 -15.70 3.48 -18.43
N PRO A 128 -15.91 3.38 -19.74
CA PRO A 128 -17.26 3.42 -20.30
C PRO A 128 -18.16 2.37 -19.63
N SER A 129 -19.44 2.72 -19.47
CA SER A 129 -20.44 1.84 -18.86
C SER A 129 -21.74 1.95 -19.64
N ASN A 130 -22.35 0.80 -19.92
CA ASN A 130 -23.73 0.72 -20.40
C ASN A 130 -24.72 0.44 -19.26
N ASP A 131 -24.25 0.26 -18.03
CA ASP A 131 -25.07 0.09 -16.84
C ASP A 131 -25.53 1.47 -16.33
N GLY A 132 -26.84 1.72 -16.34
CA GLY A 132 -27.45 2.99 -15.95
C GLY A 132 -27.32 3.35 -14.46
N ASP A 133 -26.79 2.44 -13.65
CA ASP A 133 -26.46 2.66 -12.24
C ASP A 133 -25.13 3.40 -12.05
N PHE A 134 -24.28 3.44 -13.09
CA PHE A 134 -22.98 4.11 -13.09
C PHE A 134 -22.88 5.17 -14.17
N ALA A 135 -22.14 6.24 -13.89
CA ALA A 135 -21.77 7.20 -14.93
C ALA A 135 -20.80 6.54 -15.93
N SER A 136 -21.05 6.73 -17.22
CA SER A 136 -20.10 6.35 -18.27
C SER A 136 -19.01 7.42 -18.34
N LEU A 137 -17.76 7.03 -18.09
CA LEU A 137 -16.62 7.94 -18.03
C LEU A 137 -15.76 7.76 -19.28
N VAL A 138 -15.65 8.80 -20.10
CA VAL A 138 -14.86 8.79 -21.34
C VAL A 138 -13.98 10.04 -21.36
N ASP A 139 -12.68 9.84 -21.50
CA ASP A 139 -11.69 10.92 -21.60
C ASP A 139 -11.79 11.99 -20.49
N VAL A 140 -11.88 11.53 -19.24
CA VAL A 140 -11.96 12.39 -18.05
C VAL A 140 -10.57 12.61 -17.44
N ARG A 141 -10.37 13.78 -16.83
CA ARG A 141 -9.13 14.12 -16.10
C ARG A 141 -9.25 13.85 -14.61
N ILE A 142 -8.15 13.43 -14.02
CA ILE A 142 -8.00 13.33 -12.56
C ILE A 142 -7.44 14.66 -12.05
N PRO A 143 -8.21 15.45 -11.28
CA PRO A 143 -7.76 16.77 -10.84
C PRO A 143 -6.70 16.70 -9.74
N ARG A 144 -6.71 15.61 -8.96
CA ARG A 144 -5.80 15.34 -7.85
C ARG A 144 -5.89 13.89 -7.42
N LEU A 145 -4.95 13.46 -6.58
CA LEU A 145 -5.02 12.23 -5.81
C LEU A 145 -5.01 12.60 -4.32
N ASP A 146 -6.01 12.14 -3.57
CA ASP A 146 -6.07 12.34 -2.11
C ASP A 146 -5.33 11.23 -1.38
N SER A 147 -5.29 10.03 -1.94
CA SER A 147 -4.47 8.93 -1.45
C SER A 147 -3.97 8.04 -2.58
N VAL A 148 -2.75 7.56 -2.43
CA VAL A 148 -2.19 6.49 -3.24
C VAL A 148 -1.78 5.36 -2.30
N ILE A 149 -2.27 4.15 -2.56
CA ILE A 149 -2.03 2.97 -1.73
C ILE A 149 -1.13 2.00 -2.51
N PHE A 150 0.10 1.87 -2.04
CA PHE A 150 1.13 0.99 -2.58
C PHE A 150 1.04 -0.41 -1.98
N ASN A 151 0.05 -1.16 -2.47
CA ASN A 151 -0.26 -2.54 -2.10
C ASN A 151 0.48 -3.59 -2.97
N ALA A 152 0.68 -3.31 -4.26
CA ALA A 152 1.25 -4.30 -5.17
C ALA A 152 2.61 -4.81 -4.67
N GLY A 153 2.90 -6.08 -4.93
CA GLY A 153 4.18 -6.66 -4.59
C GLY A 153 4.23 -8.16 -4.88
N MET A 154 5.42 -8.72 -4.72
CA MET A 154 5.69 -10.15 -4.88
C MET A 154 6.65 -10.64 -3.81
N GLY A 155 6.55 -11.93 -3.48
CA GLY A 155 7.37 -12.54 -2.42
C GLY A 155 8.69 -13.16 -2.88
N GLY A 156 8.80 -13.58 -4.13
CA GLY A 156 9.99 -14.26 -4.65
C GLY A 156 10.16 -15.73 -4.20
N TRP A 157 9.14 -16.34 -3.59
CA TRP A 157 9.19 -17.71 -3.04
C TRP A 157 8.91 -18.80 -4.09
N TYR A 158 9.49 -19.98 -3.88
CA TYR A 158 9.21 -21.19 -4.68
C TYR A 158 8.41 -22.26 -3.91
N GLY A 159 8.31 -22.16 -2.59
CA GLY A 159 7.60 -23.14 -1.77
C GLY A 159 7.96 -23.06 -0.29
N LEU A 160 7.65 -24.13 0.46
CA LEU A 160 7.94 -24.25 1.89
C LEU A 160 9.10 -25.22 2.14
N ASP A 161 9.95 -24.89 3.10
CA ASP A 161 10.88 -25.85 3.70
C ASP A 161 10.12 -26.62 4.79
N TRP A 162 9.59 -27.79 4.44
CA TRP A 162 8.75 -28.59 5.34
C TRP A 162 9.43 -28.97 6.65
N SER A 163 10.74 -29.22 6.62
CA SER A 163 11.52 -29.53 7.83
C SER A 163 11.49 -28.35 8.81
N LYS A 164 11.66 -27.14 8.27
CA LYS A 164 11.56 -25.90 9.04
C LYS A 164 10.13 -25.57 9.44
N VAL A 165 9.10 -25.96 8.69
CA VAL A 165 7.70 -25.79 9.10
C VAL A 165 7.46 -26.50 10.42
N PHE A 166 7.77 -27.80 10.50
CA PHE A 166 7.59 -28.57 11.72
C PHE A 166 8.47 -28.03 12.84
N HIS A 167 9.76 -27.80 12.57
CA HIS A 167 10.68 -27.24 13.56
C HIS A 167 10.18 -25.91 14.13
N ASN A 168 9.69 -25.00 13.30
CA ASN A 168 9.22 -23.68 13.71
C ASN A 168 7.93 -23.76 14.53
N ILE A 169 6.99 -24.64 14.17
CA ILE A 169 5.78 -24.90 14.95
C ILE A 169 6.14 -25.49 16.33
N PHE A 170 7.03 -26.48 16.40
CA PHE A 170 7.42 -27.12 17.65
C PHE A 170 8.22 -26.19 18.58
N THR A 171 9.09 -25.34 18.01
CA THR A 171 9.98 -24.47 18.82
C THR A 171 9.38 -23.13 19.19
N LYS A 172 8.57 -22.52 18.30
CA LYS A 172 8.01 -21.17 18.51
C LYS A 172 6.50 -21.16 18.73
N GLY A 173 5.83 -22.30 18.57
CA GLY A 173 4.38 -22.43 18.67
C GLY A 173 3.64 -21.96 17.40
N LEU A 174 2.40 -22.42 17.27
CA LEU A 174 1.58 -22.24 16.06
C LEU A 174 1.32 -20.77 15.71
N ILE A 175 1.02 -19.92 16.71
CA ILE A 175 0.76 -18.49 16.49
C ILE A 175 1.99 -17.81 15.89
N SER A 176 3.17 -18.04 16.49
CA SER A 176 4.41 -17.42 16.03
C SER A 176 4.75 -17.91 14.62
N ALA A 177 4.72 -19.23 14.39
CA ALA A 177 5.05 -19.84 13.11
C ALA A 177 4.15 -19.39 11.95
N THR A 178 2.90 -19.00 12.23
CA THR A 178 1.94 -18.54 11.23
C THR A 178 1.83 -17.02 11.12
N THR A 179 2.49 -16.28 12.02
CA THR A 179 2.59 -14.81 11.96
C THR A 179 3.94 -14.35 11.40
N TRP A 180 5.02 -15.01 11.83
CA TRP A 180 6.42 -14.72 11.48
C TRP A 180 7.13 -16.01 10.99
N PRO A 181 6.70 -16.56 9.83
CA PRO A 181 7.22 -17.83 9.33
C PRO A 181 8.71 -17.73 8.94
N THR A 182 9.53 -18.64 9.45
CA THR A 182 10.97 -18.75 9.11
C THR A 182 11.29 -19.92 8.19
N PHE A 183 10.31 -20.40 7.44
CA PHE A 183 10.37 -21.63 6.63
C PHE A 183 9.99 -21.41 5.16
N LYS A 184 9.92 -20.14 4.71
CA LYS A 184 9.62 -19.81 3.32
C LYS A 184 10.86 -20.10 2.47
N GLY A 185 10.69 -20.96 1.46
CA GLY A 185 11.72 -21.26 0.48
C GLY A 185 11.80 -20.15 -0.57
N ALA A 186 12.93 -19.46 -0.62
CA ALA A 186 13.28 -18.48 -1.65
C ALA A 186 14.74 -18.65 -2.07
N VAL A 187 15.05 -18.21 -3.29
CA VAL A 187 16.41 -18.22 -3.84
C VAL A 187 16.83 -16.77 -4.08
N GLY A 188 18.08 -16.44 -3.73
CA GLY A 188 18.71 -15.19 -4.15
C GLY A 188 19.02 -15.18 -5.65
N GLY A 189 19.63 -14.10 -6.12
CA GLY A 189 20.05 -13.89 -7.51
C GLY A 189 18.93 -13.49 -8.47
N ARG A 190 17.71 -13.22 -7.98
CA ARG A 190 16.58 -12.84 -8.84
C ARG A 190 16.69 -11.39 -9.28
N VAL A 191 17.01 -11.18 -10.55
CA VAL A 191 17.15 -9.87 -11.19
C VAL A 191 16.24 -9.72 -12.39
N ILE A 192 15.94 -8.48 -12.75
CA ILE A 192 15.19 -8.10 -13.96
C ILE A 192 15.91 -6.98 -14.71
N THR A 193 15.54 -6.81 -15.99
CA THR A 193 15.87 -5.62 -16.77
C THR A 193 14.65 -4.71 -16.79
N PRO A 194 14.58 -3.67 -15.93
CA PRO A 194 13.38 -2.86 -15.79
C PRO A 194 13.18 -1.86 -16.96
N ILE A 195 14.10 -1.87 -17.92
CA ILE A 195 14.01 -1.15 -19.19
C ILE A 195 13.99 -2.17 -20.35
N PRO A 196 12.79 -2.60 -20.81
CA PRO A 196 12.68 -3.61 -21.85
C PRO A 196 13.37 -3.20 -23.15
N GLY A 197 14.11 -4.13 -23.77
CA GLY A 197 14.78 -3.93 -25.05
C GLY A 197 16.19 -3.34 -24.97
N ALA A 198 16.74 -3.12 -23.77
CA ALA A 198 18.18 -2.96 -23.61
C ALA A 198 18.89 -4.25 -24.08
N LYS A 199 19.88 -4.12 -24.97
CA LYS A 199 20.68 -5.24 -25.53
C LYS A 199 22.16 -5.05 -25.20
N GLY A 200 22.86 -6.15 -24.94
CA GLY A 200 24.31 -6.19 -24.69
C GLY A 200 24.67 -6.85 -23.37
N ASP A 201 25.93 -7.25 -23.20
CA ASP A 201 26.44 -7.91 -21.99
C ASP A 201 26.40 -6.99 -20.74
N ASP A 202 26.37 -5.67 -20.94
CA ASP A 202 26.21 -4.64 -19.91
C ASP A 202 24.74 -4.22 -19.65
N THR A 203 23.78 -5.10 -19.95
CA THR A 203 22.36 -4.77 -19.75
C THR A 203 22.10 -4.49 -18.27
N PRO A 204 21.66 -3.27 -17.88
CA PRO A 204 21.50 -2.92 -16.48
C PRO A 204 20.40 -3.78 -15.85
N GLN A 205 20.73 -4.39 -14.71
CA GLN A 205 19.83 -5.26 -13.96
C GLN A 205 19.50 -4.65 -12.60
N MET A 206 18.34 -5.02 -12.07
CA MET A 206 17.87 -4.63 -10.74
C MET A 206 17.28 -5.85 -10.04
N GLY A 207 17.37 -5.92 -8.71
CA GLY A 207 16.66 -6.95 -7.94
C GLY A 207 15.16 -6.98 -8.26
N GLU A 208 14.63 -8.16 -8.63
CA GLU A 208 13.25 -8.33 -9.10
C GLU A 208 12.24 -7.90 -8.04
N VAL A 209 12.39 -8.44 -6.83
CA VAL A 209 11.50 -8.19 -5.70
C VAL A 209 11.62 -6.74 -5.23
N PHE A 210 12.83 -6.18 -5.25
CA PHE A 210 13.08 -4.77 -4.95
C PHE A 210 12.39 -3.83 -5.94
N CYS A 211 12.48 -4.12 -7.23
CA CYS A 211 11.81 -3.34 -8.26
C CYS A 211 10.28 -3.36 -8.05
N ALA A 212 9.71 -4.56 -7.87
CA ALA A 212 8.28 -4.75 -7.72
C ALA A 212 7.70 -4.16 -6.42
N ASN A 213 8.43 -4.22 -5.30
CA ASN A 213 7.92 -3.87 -3.97
C ASN A 213 8.30 -2.46 -3.51
N VAL A 214 9.37 -1.86 -4.05
CA VAL A 214 9.92 -0.60 -3.56
C VAL A 214 10.21 0.35 -4.72
N PHE A 215 11.14 0.02 -5.61
CA PHE A 215 11.69 1.00 -6.55
C PHE A 215 10.68 1.45 -7.61
N GLY A 216 9.89 0.53 -8.17
CA GLY A 216 8.85 0.86 -9.13
C GLY A 216 7.80 1.81 -8.53
N HIS A 217 7.38 1.55 -7.28
CA HIS A 217 6.48 2.44 -6.54
C HIS A 217 7.13 3.78 -6.22
N TYR A 218 8.41 3.78 -5.86
CA TYR A 218 9.16 5.00 -5.55
C TYR A 218 9.20 5.94 -6.76
N VAL A 219 9.61 5.44 -7.93
CA VAL A 219 9.58 6.21 -9.18
C VAL A 219 8.16 6.65 -9.53
N PHE A 220 7.16 5.79 -9.32
CA PHE A 220 5.78 6.12 -9.61
C PHE A 220 5.24 7.24 -8.70
N ALA A 221 5.46 7.17 -7.37
CA ALA A 221 5.00 8.21 -6.45
C ALA A 221 5.67 9.55 -6.73
N GLN A 222 6.97 9.56 -7.02
CA GLN A 222 7.68 10.78 -7.42
C GLN A 222 6.96 11.47 -8.58
N ARG A 223 6.52 10.70 -9.59
CA ARG A 223 5.78 11.23 -10.75
C ARG A 223 4.35 11.67 -10.45
N LEU A 224 3.75 11.16 -9.39
CA LEU A 224 2.41 11.53 -8.96
C LEU A 224 2.40 12.73 -7.99
N VAL A 225 3.56 13.26 -7.60
CA VAL A 225 3.69 14.44 -6.74
C VAL A 225 2.83 15.62 -7.21
N PRO A 226 2.72 15.95 -8.51
CA PRO A 226 1.85 17.02 -8.98
C PRO A 226 0.35 16.82 -8.63
N LEU A 227 -0.14 15.58 -8.62
CA LEU A 227 -1.53 15.27 -8.25
C LEU A 227 -1.72 15.16 -6.72
N LEU A 228 -0.65 14.85 -6.00
CA LEU A 228 -0.64 14.62 -4.56
C LEU A 228 -0.39 15.89 -3.73
N SER A 229 0.31 16.86 -4.31
CA SER A 229 0.60 18.15 -3.67
C SER A 229 -0.65 19.03 -3.58
N ARG A 230 -0.63 19.99 -2.65
CA ARG A 230 -1.74 20.95 -2.46
C ARG A 230 -1.21 22.38 -2.49
N PRO A 231 -1.92 23.33 -3.12
CA PRO A 231 -1.59 24.75 -2.96
C PRO A 231 -1.55 25.16 -1.47
N ALA A 232 -0.70 26.11 -1.06
CA ALA A 232 -0.60 26.54 0.35
C ALA A 232 -1.94 27.02 0.95
N ASN A 233 -2.82 27.59 0.14
CA ASN A 233 -4.13 28.08 0.55
C ASN A 233 -5.25 27.01 0.43
N SER A 234 -4.89 25.76 0.11
CA SER A 234 -5.85 24.66 0.00
C SER A 234 -6.52 24.37 1.34
N THR A 235 -7.85 24.26 1.33
CA THR A 235 -8.62 23.76 2.47
C THR A 235 -8.69 22.23 2.52
N LEU A 236 -8.23 21.55 1.46
CA LEU A 236 -8.14 20.09 1.42
C LEU A 236 -6.96 19.59 2.26
N PRO A 237 -7.08 18.39 2.85
CA PRO A 237 -5.95 17.74 3.50
C PRO A 237 -4.82 17.45 2.50
N PRO A 238 -3.55 17.31 2.98
CA PRO A 238 -2.44 16.90 2.13
C PRO A 238 -2.73 15.53 1.51
N GLY A 239 -2.26 15.32 0.28
CA GLY A 239 -2.30 14.00 -0.34
C GLY A 239 -1.50 12.98 0.48
N ARG A 240 -1.87 11.70 0.38
CA ARG A 240 -1.28 10.62 1.19
C ARG A 240 -0.60 9.58 0.31
N ILE A 241 0.65 9.26 0.61
CA ILE A 241 1.35 8.09 0.08
C ILE A 241 1.34 7.03 1.17
N ILE A 242 0.59 5.96 0.96
CA ILE A 242 0.37 4.89 1.94
C ILE A 242 1.10 3.64 1.46
N TRP A 243 2.17 3.28 2.16
CA TRP A 243 2.95 2.09 1.86
C TRP A 243 2.43 0.86 2.59
N GLU A 244 2.15 -0.20 1.84
CA GLU A 244 1.78 -1.49 2.42
C GLU A 244 3.02 -2.38 2.59
N THR A 245 3.36 -2.63 3.84
CA THR A 245 4.46 -3.49 4.29
C THR A 245 3.91 -4.80 4.88
N SER A 246 4.74 -5.55 5.60
CA SER A 246 4.36 -6.79 6.29
C SER A 246 4.55 -6.66 7.80
N VAL A 247 3.89 -7.50 8.59
CA VAL A 247 4.17 -7.65 10.03
C VAL A 247 5.52 -8.35 10.30
N GLU A 248 6.12 -8.91 9.26
CA GLU A 248 7.24 -9.85 9.33
C GLU A 248 8.65 -9.26 9.52
N PRO A 249 9.03 -8.14 8.88
CA PRO A 249 10.43 -7.77 8.77
C PRO A 249 11.09 -7.46 10.12
N GLU A 250 12.32 -7.94 10.27
CA GLU A 250 13.19 -7.78 11.44
C GLU A 250 14.27 -6.74 11.16
N TRP A 251 15.02 -6.41 12.21
CA TRP A 251 16.24 -5.62 12.08
C TRP A 251 17.20 -6.22 11.04
N GLU A 252 17.46 -7.52 11.13
CA GLU A 252 18.42 -8.25 10.29
C GLU A 252 17.87 -8.57 8.89
N SER A 253 16.60 -8.27 8.61
CA SER A 253 16.01 -8.53 7.29
C SER A 253 16.63 -7.68 6.18
N PHE A 254 17.24 -6.54 6.52
CA PHE A 254 17.79 -5.58 5.55
C PHE A 254 19.29 -5.34 5.76
N SER A 255 20.04 -5.30 4.66
CA SER A 255 21.46 -4.91 4.63
C SER A 255 21.68 -3.82 3.60
N LEU A 256 22.50 -2.82 3.94
CA LEU A 256 22.93 -1.80 2.99
C LEU A 256 23.83 -2.39 1.88
N ASP A 257 24.53 -3.48 2.16
CA ASP A 257 25.44 -4.13 1.20
C ASP A 257 24.67 -4.92 0.13
N ASP A 258 23.41 -5.28 0.40
CA ASP A 258 22.49 -5.94 -0.52
C ASP A 258 21.20 -5.12 -0.65
N PHE A 259 21.36 -3.83 -0.95
CA PHE A 259 20.28 -2.83 -0.93
C PHE A 259 19.09 -3.20 -1.84
N GLU A 260 19.37 -3.79 -3.00
CA GLU A 260 18.37 -4.23 -3.97
C GLU A 260 17.86 -5.66 -3.70
N ALA A 261 18.24 -6.25 -2.56
CA ALA A 261 17.83 -7.58 -2.11
C ALA A 261 18.07 -8.68 -3.16
N VAL A 262 19.23 -8.63 -3.81
CA VAL A 262 19.60 -9.59 -4.85
C VAL A 262 20.21 -10.83 -4.20
N GLN A 263 21.15 -10.67 -3.26
CA GLN A 263 21.90 -11.80 -2.71
C GLN A 263 21.11 -12.58 -1.66
N THR A 264 20.27 -11.89 -0.88
CA THR A 264 19.49 -12.47 0.20
C THR A 264 18.44 -13.48 -0.29
N THR A 265 18.20 -14.52 0.51
CA THR A 265 17.05 -15.43 0.34
C THR A 265 15.77 -14.90 1.00
N ALA A 266 15.82 -13.73 1.64
CA ALA A 266 14.71 -13.07 2.32
C ALA A 266 14.35 -11.73 1.64
N ALA A 267 14.30 -11.73 0.29
CA ALA A 267 14.14 -10.50 -0.48
C ALA A 267 12.83 -9.77 -0.20
N TYR A 268 11.75 -10.51 0.09
CA TYR A 268 10.48 -9.90 0.50
C TYR A 268 10.62 -9.13 1.83
N GLU A 269 11.20 -9.75 2.84
CA GLU A 269 11.41 -9.16 4.15
C GLU A 269 12.37 -7.97 4.07
N SER A 270 13.46 -8.09 3.32
CA SER A 270 14.41 -7.01 3.06
C SER A 270 13.73 -5.79 2.45
N THR A 271 12.93 -6.00 1.39
CA THR A 271 12.23 -4.91 0.72
C THR A 271 11.16 -4.26 1.59
N LYS A 272 10.38 -5.06 2.34
CA LYS A 272 9.40 -4.54 3.30
C LYS A 272 10.08 -3.79 4.46
N ARG A 273 11.24 -4.23 4.92
CA ARG A 273 12.04 -3.52 5.94
C ARG A 273 12.57 -2.19 5.41
N LEU A 274 13.06 -2.15 4.18
CA LEU A 274 13.47 -0.90 3.53
C LEU A 274 12.30 0.09 3.45
N THR A 275 11.11 -0.37 3.07
CA THR A 275 9.89 0.47 3.06
C THR A 275 9.55 1.00 4.47
N ASP A 276 9.66 0.18 5.52
CA ASP A 276 9.46 0.63 6.91
C ASP A 276 10.42 1.78 7.26
N ILE A 277 11.71 1.60 6.96
CA ILE A 277 12.77 2.59 7.23
C ILE A 277 12.48 3.90 6.48
N LEU A 278 12.16 3.83 5.18
CA LEU A 278 11.89 5.02 4.38
C LEU A 278 10.68 5.80 4.90
N ALA A 279 9.55 5.11 5.13
CA ALA A 279 8.31 5.75 5.56
C ALA A 279 8.46 6.41 6.94
N LEU A 280 9.01 5.69 7.93
CA LEU A 280 9.11 6.16 9.31
C LEU A 280 10.16 7.26 9.50
N THR A 281 11.17 7.33 8.63
CA THR A 281 12.22 8.36 8.69
C THR A 281 11.98 9.56 7.76
N SER A 282 10.90 9.54 6.96
CA SER A 282 10.59 10.58 5.96
C SER A 282 10.48 12.01 6.51
N THR A 283 10.10 12.16 7.79
CA THR A 283 9.95 13.48 8.43
C THR A 283 11.16 13.91 9.26
N LEU A 284 12.23 13.12 9.27
CA LEU A 284 13.39 13.39 10.11
C LEU A 284 14.37 14.35 9.41
N PRO A 285 15.04 15.23 10.18
CA PRO A 285 16.00 16.19 9.62
C PRO A 285 17.09 15.54 8.75
N ALA A 286 17.60 14.36 9.13
CA ALA A 286 18.68 13.68 8.41
C ALA A 286 18.24 13.12 7.04
N SER A 287 16.96 12.77 6.88
CA SER A 287 16.40 12.28 5.61
C SER A 287 15.88 13.41 4.73
N ARG A 288 15.58 14.57 5.33
CA ARG A 288 14.89 15.70 4.68
C ARG A 288 15.49 16.16 3.35
N PRO A 289 16.82 16.29 3.17
CA PRO A 289 17.37 16.72 1.88
C PRO A 289 16.96 15.81 0.71
N TYR A 290 16.91 14.50 0.94
CA TYR A 290 16.56 13.50 -0.07
C TYR A 290 15.04 13.38 -0.23
N VAL A 291 14.29 13.50 0.86
CA VAL A 291 12.81 13.49 0.82
C VAL A 291 12.29 14.72 0.11
N ASP A 292 12.85 15.90 0.38
CA ASP A 292 12.50 17.14 -0.30
C ASP A 292 12.80 17.02 -1.79
N GLN A 293 13.96 16.45 -2.19
CA GLN A 293 14.28 16.16 -3.59
C GLN A 293 13.27 15.19 -4.23
N TYR A 294 12.90 14.12 -3.53
CA TYR A 294 11.91 13.14 -3.96
C TYR A 294 10.52 13.76 -4.16
N LEU A 295 10.14 14.73 -3.32
CA LEU A 295 8.84 15.41 -3.37
C LEU A 295 8.87 16.77 -4.10
N ALA A 296 10.00 17.16 -4.69
CA ALA A 296 10.20 18.45 -5.33
C ALA A 296 9.65 18.54 -6.78
N GLN A 297 9.02 17.49 -7.32
CA GLN A 297 8.64 17.48 -8.73
C GLN A 297 7.57 18.53 -9.07
N SER A 298 8.02 19.66 -9.61
CA SER A 298 7.25 20.78 -10.16
C SER A 298 5.97 21.19 -9.40
N PRO A 299 5.97 21.32 -8.05
CA PRO A 299 4.87 22.01 -7.41
C PRO A 299 4.89 23.50 -7.77
N PRO A 300 3.73 24.18 -7.88
CA PRO A 300 3.68 25.63 -7.82
C PRO A 300 4.43 26.11 -6.57
N THR A 301 5.23 27.17 -6.68
CA THR A 301 5.91 27.79 -5.54
C THR A 301 4.93 28.00 -4.39
N GLY A 302 5.21 27.41 -3.22
CA GLY A 302 4.30 27.45 -2.08
C GLY A 302 3.23 26.34 -2.06
N SER A 303 3.52 25.12 -2.53
CA SER A 303 2.65 23.96 -2.28
C SER A 303 3.04 23.20 -1.01
N ALA A 304 2.07 22.61 -0.33
CA ALA A 304 2.31 21.58 0.68
C ALA A 304 2.51 20.20 0.01
N PRO A 305 3.63 19.49 0.30
CA PRO A 305 3.88 18.16 -0.24
C PRO A 305 2.96 17.11 0.40
N PRO A 306 2.80 15.92 -0.23
CA PRO A 306 2.06 14.83 0.38
C PRO A 306 2.75 14.29 1.63
N ARG A 307 1.97 13.58 2.45
CA ARG A 307 2.46 12.88 3.64
C ARG A 307 2.63 11.39 3.37
N ILE A 308 3.67 10.82 3.97
CA ILE A 308 4.01 9.40 3.84
C ILE A 308 3.55 8.67 5.11
N TYR A 309 2.89 7.53 4.91
CA TYR A 309 2.36 6.68 5.97
C TYR A 309 2.64 5.21 5.68
N LEU A 310 2.55 4.39 6.72
CA LEU A 310 2.92 2.98 6.70
C LEU A 310 1.82 2.10 7.28
N VAL A 311 1.43 1.05 6.55
CA VAL A 311 0.42 0.08 6.97
C VAL A 311 0.85 -1.36 6.71
N HIS A 312 0.26 -2.33 7.39
CA HIS A 312 0.33 -3.74 6.96
C HIS A 312 -1.03 -4.44 7.09
N PRO A 313 -1.32 -5.44 6.24
CA PRO A 313 -2.62 -6.10 6.19
C PRO A 313 -2.79 -7.20 7.24
N GLY A 314 -1.79 -7.43 8.08
CA GLY A 314 -1.69 -8.66 8.89
C GLY A 314 -1.43 -9.88 7.99
N VAL A 315 -1.91 -11.04 8.42
CA VAL A 315 -1.82 -12.32 7.71
C VAL A 315 -3.13 -12.54 6.96
N VAL A 316 -3.04 -12.42 5.65
CA VAL A 316 -4.15 -12.60 4.72
C VAL A 316 -3.83 -13.76 3.80
N GLN A 317 -4.83 -14.61 3.60
CA GLN A 317 -4.74 -15.66 2.60
C GLN A 317 -4.90 -15.05 1.21
N THR A 318 -3.81 -15.06 0.45
CA THR A 318 -3.78 -14.61 -0.95
C THR A 318 -2.97 -15.57 -1.80
N THR A 319 -2.99 -15.38 -3.12
CA THR A 319 -2.15 -16.11 -4.07
C THR A 319 -0.70 -15.62 -4.10
N LEU A 320 -0.31 -14.68 -3.21
CA LEU A 320 1.07 -14.19 -3.12
C LEU A 320 2.06 -15.32 -2.81
N PHE A 321 1.63 -16.30 -2.02
CA PHE A 321 2.38 -17.53 -1.78
C PHE A 321 1.80 -18.66 -2.67
N PRO A 322 2.62 -19.32 -3.51
CA PRO A 322 2.13 -20.32 -4.44
C PRO A 322 1.79 -21.63 -3.72
N LEU A 323 0.53 -21.78 -3.30
CA LEU A 323 0.00 -23.01 -2.69
C LEU A 323 -0.93 -23.73 -3.67
N ASN A 324 -0.86 -25.06 -3.70
CA ASN A 324 -1.89 -25.87 -4.35
C ASN A 324 -3.21 -25.79 -3.57
N ALA A 325 -4.33 -26.18 -4.20
CA ALA A 325 -5.66 -26.04 -3.60
C ALA A 325 -5.81 -26.74 -2.23
N PHE A 326 -5.19 -27.92 -2.07
CA PHE A 326 -5.22 -28.67 -0.80
C PHE A 326 -4.51 -27.91 0.32
N MET A 327 -3.28 -27.45 0.06
CA MET A 327 -2.52 -26.64 1.02
C MET A 327 -3.19 -25.30 1.29
N TYR A 328 -3.78 -24.69 0.27
CA TYR A 328 -4.53 -23.45 0.40
C TYR A 328 -5.68 -23.62 1.40
N PHE A 329 -6.51 -24.66 1.24
CA PHE A 329 -7.60 -24.96 2.17
C PHE A 329 -7.11 -25.16 3.62
N TRP A 330 -6.12 -26.04 3.82
CA TRP A 330 -5.63 -26.32 5.17
C TRP A 330 -4.93 -25.13 5.82
N TYR A 331 -4.23 -24.33 5.02
CA TYR A 331 -3.68 -23.07 5.49
C TYR A 331 -4.78 -22.13 5.98
N THR A 332 -5.90 -22.00 5.24
CA THR A 332 -7.08 -21.24 5.71
C THR A 332 -7.51 -21.70 7.10
N VAL A 333 -7.69 -23.01 7.29
CA VAL A 333 -8.14 -23.60 8.55
C VAL A 333 -7.18 -23.25 9.67
N VAL A 334 -5.87 -23.39 9.44
CA VAL A 334 -4.84 -23.03 10.42
C VAL A 334 -4.90 -21.55 10.78
N LEU A 335 -5.11 -20.65 9.82
CA LEU A 335 -5.23 -19.23 10.11
C LEU A 335 -6.45 -18.91 11.00
N TYR A 336 -7.59 -19.58 10.78
CA TYR A 336 -8.76 -19.44 11.65
C TYR A 336 -8.50 -19.96 13.06
N VAL A 337 -7.86 -21.12 13.20
CA VAL A 337 -7.45 -21.64 14.52
C VAL A 337 -6.55 -20.63 15.24
N VAL A 338 -5.56 -20.07 14.56
CA VAL A 338 -4.64 -19.09 15.15
C VAL A 338 -5.35 -17.80 15.56
N ARG A 339 -6.34 -17.34 14.78
CA ARG A 339 -7.20 -16.22 15.18
C ARG A 339 -7.94 -16.56 16.48
N TRP A 340 -8.56 -17.74 16.59
CA TRP A 340 -9.28 -18.17 17.79
C TRP A 340 -8.38 -18.34 19.01
N LEU A 341 -7.09 -18.67 18.80
CA LEU A 341 -6.07 -18.68 19.86
C LEU A 341 -5.61 -17.25 20.27
N GLY A 342 -6.26 -16.20 19.75
CA GLY A 342 -6.08 -14.84 20.23
C GLY A 342 -5.12 -13.98 19.41
N SER A 343 -4.60 -14.48 18.28
CA SER A 343 -3.74 -13.68 17.41
C SER A 343 -4.51 -12.49 16.82
N PRO A 344 -4.04 -11.25 17.02
CA PRO A 344 -4.67 -10.09 16.40
C PRO A 344 -4.33 -9.98 14.92
N TRP A 345 -3.24 -10.58 14.44
CA TRP A 345 -2.72 -10.35 13.11
C TRP A 345 -3.28 -11.27 12.04
N HIS A 346 -4.41 -11.93 12.27
CA HIS A 346 -4.98 -12.86 11.30
C HIS A 346 -6.30 -12.35 10.72
N PRO A 347 -6.31 -11.34 9.83
CA PRO A 347 -7.52 -10.89 9.12
C PRO A 347 -8.04 -11.90 8.08
N ILE A 348 -7.18 -12.80 7.60
CA ILE A 348 -7.46 -13.96 6.73
C ILE A 348 -7.99 -13.60 5.34
N THR A 349 -9.00 -12.75 5.23
CA THR A 349 -9.61 -12.37 3.96
C THR A 349 -9.04 -11.05 3.46
N ALA A 350 -9.03 -10.87 2.14
CA ALA A 350 -8.59 -9.64 1.49
C ALA A 350 -9.34 -8.40 2.00
N TYR A 351 -10.67 -8.48 2.07
CA TYR A 351 -11.52 -7.40 2.59
C TYR A 351 -11.17 -7.01 4.04
N ASN A 352 -10.89 -8.00 4.89
CA ASN A 352 -10.47 -7.72 6.27
C ASN A 352 -9.09 -7.09 6.31
N GLY A 353 -8.13 -7.64 5.54
CA GLY A 353 -6.77 -7.11 5.38
C GLY A 353 -6.73 -5.63 4.99
N ALA A 354 -7.71 -5.18 4.23
CA ALA A 354 -7.87 -3.80 3.78
C ALA A 354 -8.24 -2.77 4.88
N CYS A 355 -8.47 -3.18 6.12
CA CYS A 355 -8.88 -2.28 7.22
C CYS A 355 -7.96 -1.07 7.39
N ALA A 356 -6.67 -1.30 7.66
CA ALA A 356 -5.70 -0.25 7.92
C ALA A 356 -5.48 0.70 6.72
N PRO A 357 -5.24 0.21 5.48
CA PRO A 357 -5.11 1.10 4.33
C PRO A 357 -6.38 1.92 4.04
N ALA A 358 -7.57 1.31 4.11
CA ALA A 358 -8.83 2.03 3.88
C ALA A 358 -9.07 3.08 4.99
N TRP A 359 -8.88 2.70 6.25
CA TRP A 359 -8.97 3.61 7.39
C TRP A 359 -8.02 4.81 7.22
N LEU A 360 -6.76 4.57 6.86
CA LEU A 360 -5.76 5.62 6.73
C LEU A 360 -6.06 6.56 5.55
N ALA A 361 -6.61 6.04 4.46
CA ALA A 361 -7.07 6.86 3.33
C ALA A 361 -8.32 7.69 3.70
N LEU A 362 -9.20 7.16 4.55
CA LEU A 362 -10.44 7.81 4.96
C LEU A 362 -10.31 8.65 6.23
N GLN A 363 -9.28 8.53 7.04
CA GLN A 363 -9.22 9.18 8.35
C GLN A 363 -9.10 10.72 8.23
N GLU A 364 -9.66 11.44 9.19
CA GLU A 364 -9.53 12.90 9.27
C GLU A 364 -8.07 13.30 9.55
N GLN A 365 -7.61 14.34 8.86
CA GLN A 365 -6.21 14.77 8.97
C GLN A 365 -5.85 15.23 10.38
N GLY A 366 -6.75 15.96 11.06
CA GLY A 366 -6.51 16.43 12.42
C GLY A 366 -6.26 15.28 13.41
N TRP A 367 -6.97 14.16 13.25
CA TRP A 367 -6.75 12.97 14.05
C TRP A 367 -5.38 12.35 13.76
N LEU A 368 -5.01 12.20 12.48
CA LEU A 368 -3.71 11.65 12.08
C LEU A 368 -2.54 12.51 12.59
N ASP A 369 -2.71 13.83 12.60
CA ASP A 369 -1.72 14.79 13.07
C ASP A 369 -1.54 14.68 14.59
N GLY A 370 -2.64 14.70 15.34
CA GLY A 370 -2.62 14.52 16.79
C GLY A 370 -2.02 13.17 17.21
N ALA A 371 -2.29 12.11 16.45
CA ALA A 371 -1.72 10.78 16.68
C ALA A 371 -0.27 10.61 16.16
N ARG A 372 0.31 11.64 15.52
CA ARG A 372 1.61 11.59 14.83
C ARG A 372 1.70 10.38 13.89
N ALA A 373 0.65 10.12 13.12
CA ALA A 373 0.44 8.85 12.42
C ALA A 373 1.53 8.50 11.39
N GLY A 374 2.30 9.48 10.90
CA GLY A 374 3.48 9.22 10.03
C GLY A 374 4.67 8.58 10.75
N ARG A 375 4.65 8.50 12.09
CA ARG A 375 5.68 7.83 12.91
C ARG A 375 5.29 6.42 13.34
N VAL A 376 4.16 5.93 12.86
CA VAL A 376 3.53 4.69 13.33
C VAL A 376 3.34 3.75 12.16
N LYS A 377 3.67 2.48 12.38
CA LYS A 377 3.24 1.39 11.51
C LYS A 377 1.86 0.92 11.94
N TRP A 378 0.86 1.04 11.06
CA TRP A 378 -0.52 0.70 11.37
C TRP A 378 -0.90 -0.66 10.79
N GLY A 379 -1.23 -1.62 11.64
CA GLY A 379 -1.67 -2.94 11.24
C GLY A 379 -3.18 -3.09 11.21
N THR A 380 -3.67 -3.87 10.24
CA THR A 380 -4.98 -4.50 10.33
C THR A 380 -4.92 -5.60 11.39
N ALA A 381 -5.73 -5.44 12.44
CA ALA A 381 -5.92 -6.45 13.46
C ALA A 381 -7.37 -6.94 13.49
N THR A 382 -7.58 -8.17 13.96
CA THR A 382 -8.91 -8.73 14.24
C THR A 382 -9.07 -9.13 15.70
N ASP A 383 -10.32 -9.23 16.14
CA ASP A 383 -10.66 -10.04 17.31
C ASP A 383 -10.84 -11.52 16.94
N LEU A 384 -11.32 -12.32 17.90
CA LEU A 384 -11.56 -13.76 17.72
C LEU A 384 -12.62 -14.05 16.64
N TRP A 385 -13.55 -13.13 16.44
CA TRP A 385 -14.69 -13.27 15.53
C TRP A 385 -14.43 -12.68 14.14
N GLY A 386 -13.27 -12.04 13.94
CA GLY A 386 -12.88 -11.44 12.68
C GLY A 386 -13.28 -9.98 12.53
N ALA A 387 -13.80 -9.33 13.58
CA ALA A 387 -14.08 -7.90 13.54
C ALA A 387 -12.76 -7.14 13.45
N CYS A 388 -12.61 -6.36 12.38
CA CYS A 388 -11.38 -5.65 12.08
C CYS A 388 -11.25 -4.35 12.88
N ARG A 389 -10.04 -4.03 13.30
CA ARG A 389 -9.64 -2.75 13.86
C ARG A 389 -8.23 -2.38 13.41
N VAL A 390 -7.91 -1.10 13.45
CA VAL A 390 -6.54 -0.63 13.22
C VAL A 390 -5.78 -0.64 14.54
N LYS A 391 -4.54 -1.13 14.53
CA LYS A 391 -3.68 -1.21 15.71
C LYS A 391 -2.26 -0.73 15.36
N LYS A 392 -1.57 -0.09 16.31
CA LYS A 392 -0.13 0.18 16.18
C LYS A 392 0.66 -1.13 16.18
N THR A 393 1.75 -1.16 15.43
CA THR A 393 2.65 -2.30 15.32
C THR A 393 4.07 -1.84 15.62
N GLU A 394 4.76 -2.58 16.49
CA GLU A 394 6.16 -2.30 16.79
C GLU A 394 7.04 -2.56 15.57
N VAL A 395 8.04 -1.71 15.39
CA VAL A 395 9.09 -1.87 14.39
C VAL A 395 10.43 -1.97 15.12
N GLU A 396 11.15 -3.06 14.92
CA GLU A 396 12.43 -3.28 15.60
C GLU A 396 13.41 -2.14 15.32
N GLY A 397 14.01 -1.63 16.39
CA GLY A 397 14.90 -0.47 16.39
C GLY A 397 14.24 0.91 16.26
N TRP A 398 12.93 0.98 15.97
CA TRP A 398 12.14 2.20 15.98
C TRP A 398 11.20 2.29 17.20
N GLY A 399 10.72 1.15 17.68
CA GLY A 399 9.64 1.06 18.65
C GLY A 399 8.27 1.25 18.00
N TRP A 400 7.32 1.87 18.71
CA TRP A 400 5.95 2.06 18.21
C TRP A 400 5.75 3.43 17.55
N GLU A 401 6.46 4.45 18.02
CA GLU A 401 6.27 5.86 17.62
C GLU A 401 7.59 6.62 17.38
N GLY A 402 8.73 5.92 17.32
CA GLY A 402 10.04 6.53 17.17
C GLY A 402 10.58 7.15 18.46
N ALA A 403 10.26 6.52 19.59
CA ALA A 403 10.69 6.91 20.92
C ALA A 403 10.90 5.66 21.79
N VAL A 404 11.77 5.80 22.80
CA VAL A 404 11.88 4.81 23.88
C VAL A 404 10.66 4.98 24.78
N GLU A 405 9.91 3.89 24.98
CA GLU A 405 8.66 3.90 25.75
C GLU A 405 8.77 2.94 26.93
N GLU A 406 8.32 3.39 28.10
CA GLU A 406 8.31 2.59 29.32
C GLU A 406 7.33 1.41 29.21
N MET A 407 7.75 0.23 29.67
CA MET A 407 6.95 -1.00 29.58
C MET A 407 5.59 -0.89 30.26
N ARG A 408 5.48 -0.08 31.32
CA ARG A 408 4.20 0.20 32.00
C ARG A 408 3.20 0.89 31.08
N ALA A 409 3.63 1.88 30.30
CA ALA A 409 2.78 2.58 29.34
C ALA A 409 2.33 1.64 28.21
N LEU A 410 3.25 0.81 27.71
CA LEU A 410 2.95 -0.17 26.67
C LEU A 410 1.90 -1.22 27.11
N LYS A 411 1.91 -1.63 28.39
CA LYS A 411 0.88 -2.52 28.97
C LYS A 411 -0.47 -1.83 29.08
N GLN A 412 -0.49 -0.58 29.58
CA GLN A 412 -1.71 0.21 29.74
C GLN A 412 -2.42 0.45 28.40
N ASP A 413 -1.65 0.73 27.36
CA ASP A 413 -2.15 0.96 26.00
C ASP A 413 -2.49 -0.33 25.24
N GLN A 414 -2.37 -1.49 25.88
CA GLN A 414 -2.55 -2.81 25.27
C GLN A 414 -1.68 -3.03 24.00
N LYS A 415 -0.55 -2.32 23.89
CA LYS A 415 0.36 -2.40 22.73
C LYS A 415 0.95 -3.81 22.62
N LEU A 416 1.26 -4.46 23.75
CA LEU A 416 1.88 -5.79 23.82
C LEU A 416 1.13 -6.94 23.13
N LYS A 417 -0.21 -6.88 23.01
CA LYS A 417 -0.96 -7.95 22.33
C LYS A 417 -0.64 -7.94 20.83
N GLY A 418 -0.01 -8.99 20.33
CA GLY A 418 0.51 -9.06 18.96
C GLY A 418 1.96 -8.61 18.82
N ARG A 419 2.66 -8.30 19.91
CA ARG A 419 4.10 -8.08 19.85
C ARG A 419 4.80 -9.39 19.45
N ARG A 420 5.85 -9.28 18.61
CA ARG A 420 6.63 -10.45 18.18
C ARG A 420 7.30 -11.13 19.39
N PRO A 421 7.23 -12.46 19.52
CA PRO A 421 7.93 -13.18 20.58
C PRO A 421 9.45 -12.93 20.50
N GLY A 422 10.05 -12.58 21.64
CA GLY A 422 11.48 -12.27 21.72
C GLY A 422 11.86 -10.85 21.26
N ALA A 423 10.89 -10.01 20.89
CA ALA A 423 11.17 -8.61 20.56
C ALA A 423 11.85 -7.89 21.73
N VAL A 424 12.91 -7.16 21.42
CA VAL A 424 13.69 -6.37 22.39
C VAL A 424 13.18 -4.94 22.39
N ASP A 425 13.03 -4.36 23.58
CA ASP A 425 12.64 -2.96 23.74
C ASP A 425 13.67 -2.04 23.06
N VAL A 426 13.19 -1.02 22.35
CA VAL A 426 14.06 -0.08 21.65
C VAL A 426 14.89 0.73 22.64
N THR A 427 16.19 0.84 22.41
CA THR A 427 17.09 1.72 23.18
C THR A 427 17.33 3.04 22.45
N ALA A 428 17.85 4.04 23.17
CA ALA A 428 18.19 5.33 22.56
C ALA A 428 19.24 5.17 21.45
N GLU A 429 20.26 4.33 21.67
CA GLU A 429 21.33 4.05 20.72
C GLU A 429 20.77 3.37 19.47
N ARG A 430 19.90 2.36 19.66
CA ARG A 430 19.26 1.66 18.54
C ARG A 430 18.38 2.59 17.72
N LEU A 431 17.68 3.51 18.38
CA LEU A 431 16.87 4.52 17.71
C LEU A 431 17.76 5.49 16.88
N VAL A 432 18.93 5.88 17.38
CA VAL A 432 19.90 6.68 16.61
C VAL A 432 20.35 5.91 15.37
N GLN A 433 20.73 4.64 15.52
CA GLN A 433 21.12 3.78 14.39
C GLN A 433 20.01 3.67 13.34
N PHE A 434 18.74 3.52 13.75
CA PHE A 434 17.60 3.47 12.83
C PHE A 434 17.46 4.78 12.03
N LYS A 435 17.65 5.93 12.69
CA LYS A 435 17.55 7.25 12.03
C LYS A 435 18.69 7.47 11.03
N GLU A 436 19.91 7.09 11.38
CA GLU A 436 21.07 7.15 10.49
C GLU A 436 20.90 6.21 9.29
N LEU A 437 20.40 5.00 9.52
CA LEU A 437 20.05 4.05 8.47
C LEU A 437 19.02 4.65 7.52
N GLY A 438 18.00 5.33 8.05
CA GLY A 438 17.00 6.05 7.26
C GLY A 438 17.61 7.06 6.29
N ALA A 439 18.51 7.92 6.77
CA ALA A 439 19.18 8.90 5.92
C ALA A 439 20.02 8.24 4.81
N LYS A 440 20.73 7.14 5.12
CA LYS A 440 21.49 6.35 4.14
C LYS A 440 20.58 5.72 3.09
N CYS A 441 19.45 5.14 3.51
CA CYS A 441 18.48 4.53 2.60
C CYS A 441 17.84 5.55 1.67
N TRP A 442 17.42 6.70 2.19
CA TRP A 442 16.85 7.79 1.38
C TRP A 442 17.85 8.32 0.35
N ARG A 443 19.10 8.53 0.76
CA ARG A 443 20.18 8.90 -0.16
C ARG A 443 20.34 7.88 -1.29
N ARG A 444 20.46 6.60 -0.94
CA ARG A 444 20.67 5.53 -1.92
C ARG A 444 19.47 5.36 -2.88
N MET A 445 18.24 5.53 -2.39
CA MET A 445 17.05 5.53 -3.24
C MET A 445 17.06 6.68 -4.25
N GLU A 446 17.45 7.89 -3.84
CA GLU A 446 17.55 9.04 -4.77
C GLU A 446 18.67 8.85 -5.80
N GLU A 447 19.84 8.34 -5.38
CA GLU A 447 20.93 7.99 -6.30
C GLU A 447 20.46 6.99 -7.37
N LEU A 448 19.80 5.90 -6.96
CA LEU A 448 19.22 4.92 -7.87
C LEU A 448 18.15 5.55 -8.78
N ARG A 449 17.26 6.38 -8.24
CA ARG A 449 16.19 7.02 -9.02
C ARG A 449 16.78 7.87 -10.13
N VAL A 450 17.74 8.74 -9.81
CA VAL A 450 18.41 9.61 -10.79
C VAL A 450 19.13 8.79 -11.85
N GLU A 451 19.87 7.75 -11.45
CA GLU A 451 20.59 6.87 -12.37
C GLU A 451 19.63 6.19 -13.37
N TRP A 452 18.60 5.53 -12.85
CA TRP A 452 17.68 4.76 -13.68
C TRP A 452 16.77 5.64 -14.53
N GLU A 453 16.35 6.81 -14.03
CA GLU A 453 15.62 7.77 -14.86
C GLU A 453 16.48 8.28 -16.03
N GLY A 454 17.76 8.58 -15.78
CA GLY A 454 18.69 8.97 -16.84
C GLY A 454 18.88 7.87 -17.89
N ARG A 455 18.90 6.60 -17.48
CA ARG A 455 18.94 5.45 -18.40
C ARG A 455 17.67 5.36 -19.26
N VAL A 456 16.49 5.62 -18.69
CA VAL A 456 15.23 5.64 -19.45
C VAL A 456 15.21 6.81 -20.43
N ASP A 457 15.64 8.01 -20.01
CA ASP A 457 15.72 9.21 -20.87
C ASP A 457 16.62 8.96 -22.09
N ALA A 458 17.79 8.35 -21.88
CA ALA A 458 18.71 8.01 -22.96
C ALA A 458 18.11 7.00 -23.96
N MET A 459 17.28 6.07 -23.49
CA MET A 459 16.63 5.06 -24.32
C MET A 459 15.43 5.63 -25.10
N GLU A 460 14.67 6.56 -24.51
CA GLU A 460 13.58 7.27 -25.18
C GLU A 460 14.10 8.31 -26.18
N GLY A 461 15.20 9.00 -25.86
CA GLY A 461 15.88 9.94 -26.75
C GLY A 461 16.44 9.28 -28.01
N LYS A 462 16.85 8.00 -27.95
CA LYS A 462 17.29 7.21 -29.12
C LYS A 462 16.14 6.77 -30.04
N LYS A 463 14.88 6.87 -29.59
CA LYS A 463 13.68 6.47 -30.36
C LYS A 463 12.99 7.66 -31.05
N LYS A 464 13.38 8.88 -30.71
CA LYS A 464 13.00 10.11 -31.42
C LYS A 464 14.03 10.38 -32.51
#